data_AF-U9T388-F1
#
_entry.id   AF-U9T388-F1
#
_cell.length_a   1.000
_cell.length_b   1.000
_cell.length_c   1.000
_cell.angle_alpha   90.00
_cell.angle_beta   90.00
_cell.angle_gamma   90.00
#
_symmetry.space_group_name_H-M   'P 1'
#
loop_
_entity.id
_entity.type
_entity.pdbx_description
1 polymer ?
#
loop_
_entity_poly.entity_id
_entity_poly.type
_entity_poly.pdbx_seq_one_letter_code
_entity_poly.pdbx_strand_id
1 'polypeptide(L)'
;MVISDNIVEIQSKIKPKKTKHNNYLQQAFKLGIIKKNSTVKYKNVIVEVSVLDEHAALLYENHPYYSFYKFMLAFNKHARYSKLIIDEIPYYNFRKELKIKEKTSRMYTIPLSISSTTPRTKLHDEPTSDSFDHEIMKYFIGYGFEQSLVRSFMDREAHLDLKTNSEIMLDFLEERQYIDPTIFIGVEGNSGVASGEDKSLLMKWGLTEKAASELRNSVIDDTLWCKQILYHWLFEWILNPWGSFSQMSFHDIFYNAQSPRNQWNSYDRKGGPQMFASSYDDIAAKIDEILSNNTKVSNVNSTNSTRRAYFHATNQQSAQSISKNGIKLGYSKHSLDFGFNPSFYLNPDIGNAIDWIKPRKGFNAIVVYWVDVEKIQSMKYRNLVTEGDDVWKKVVVASRCAQKSEVDKDDFVYGYQLSNPRQIRSEWEDRGREVEFSWQNVIPSARWFEPIRHLQLAVKTPDAVELMDSYCVGVIYFHTD
;
A
#
# COMPACT_ATOMS: atom_id res chain seq x y z
N MET A 1 10.16 52.10 45.71
CA MET A 1 9.89 51.39 44.44
C MET A 1 10.70 50.11 44.44
N VAL A 2 10.17 49.07 45.07
CA VAL A 2 10.62 47.68 44.94
C VAL A 2 9.32 46.89 45.05
N ILE A 3 8.89 46.27 43.95
CA ILE A 3 7.73 45.37 43.95
C ILE A 3 8.27 43.96 43.77
N SER A 4 7.77 43.13 44.67
CA SER A 4 8.07 41.74 44.98
C SER A 4 7.88 40.75 43.83
N ASP A 5 8.70 39.70 43.90
CA ASP A 5 8.36 38.28 43.81
C ASP A 5 7.13 37.87 42.99
N ASN A 6 7.41 37.13 41.91
CA ASN A 6 6.68 35.91 41.54
C ASN A 6 7.48 35.17 40.45
N ILE A 7 8.58 34.53 40.85
CA ILE A 7 9.11 33.39 40.10
C ILE A 7 8.21 32.22 40.46
N VAL A 8 7.20 31.98 39.63
CA VAL A 8 6.43 30.73 39.69
C VAL A 8 7.38 29.61 39.28
N GLU A 9 7.88 28.92 40.30
CA GLU A 9 8.60 27.67 40.20
C GLU A 9 7.66 26.61 39.60
N ILE A 10 7.54 26.56 38.27
CA ILE A 10 6.94 25.42 37.61
C ILE A 10 7.98 24.30 37.66
N GLN A 11 8.00 23.58 38.78
CA GLN A 11 8.53 22.23 38.86
C GLN A 11 7.72 21.36 37.89
N SER A 12 8.09 21.39 36.61
CA SER A 12 7.64 20.38 35.67
C SER A 12 8.43 19.10 36.00
N LYS A 13 7.89 18.34 36.97
CA LYS A 13 8.18 16.91 37.09
C LYS A 13 7.58 16.19 35.88
N ILE A 14 8.02 16.53 34.68
CA ILE A 14 7.84 15.68 33.51
C ILE A 14 8.99 14.69 33.58
N LYS A 15 8.81 13.63 34.37
CA LYS A 15 9.57 12.40 34.13
C LYS A 15 9.36 12.08 32.64
N PRO A 16 10.43 11.87 31.84
CA PRO A 16 10.25 11.44 30.47
C PRO A 16 9.48 10.12 30.54
N LYS A 17 8.21 10.15 30.13
CA LYS A 17 7.44 8.94 29.84
C LYS A 17 8.34 8.15 28.90
N LYS A 18 8.70 6.90 29.28
CA LYS A 18 9.36 5.96 28.38
C LYS A 18 8.52 5.88 27.11
N THR A 19 8.91 6.63 26.09
CA THR A 19 8.30 6.53 24.78
C THR A 19 8.77 5.20 24.21
N LYS A 20 7.83 4.44 23.68
CA LYS A 20 8.06 3.15 22.97
C LYS A 20 8.90 3.32 21.68
N HIS A 21 9.58 4.45 21.50
CA HIS A 21 10.31 4.88 20.29
C HIS A 21 11.70 5.38 20.68
N ASN A 22 12.73 4.90 19.98
CA ASN A 22 14.11 5.30 20.20
C ASN A 22 14.33 6.77 19.81
N ASN A 23 14.86 7.55 20.74
CA ASN A 23 15.11 8.97 20.55
C ASN A 23 16.52 9.19 19.98
N TYR A 24 16.65 9.09 18.65
CA TYR A 24 17.93 9.18 17.95
C TYR A 24 18.67 10.52 18.13
N LEU A 25 17.96 11.61 18.45
CA LEU A 25 18.61 12.89 18.78
C LEU A 25 19.45 12.75 20.06
N GLN A 26 18.86 12.18 21.11
CA GLN A 26 19.57 11.98 22.39
C GLN A 26 20.67 10.94 22.27
N GLN A 27 20.42 9.87 21.52
CA GLN A 27 21.41 8.80 21.31
C GLN A 27 22.64 9.33 20.56
N ALA A 28 22.43 10.06 19.48
CA ALA A 28 23.52 10.65 18.71
C ALA A 28 24.29 11.73 19.47
N PHE A 29 23.60 12.52 20.30
CA PHE A 29 24.24 13.48 21.19
C PHE A 29 25.11 12.79 22.23
N LYS A 30 24.60 11.73 22.88
CA LYS A 30 25.36 10.92 23.85
C LYS A 30 26.61 10.27 23.24
N LEU A 31 26.54 9.88 21.96
CA LEU A 31 27.64 9.28 21.22
C LEU A 31 28.58 10.31 20.57
N GLY A 32 28.30 11.61 20.77
CA GLY A 32 29.10 12.73 20.25
C GLY A 32 29.09 12.86 18.73
N ILE A 33 28.09 12.26 18.07
CA ILE A 33 27.87 12.37 16.62
C ILE A 33 27.19 13.70 16.32
N ILE A 34 26.21 14.07 17.16
CA ILE A 34 25.61 15.40 17.18
C ILE A 34 26.20 16.17 18.34
N LYS A 35 26.49 17.45 18.12
CA LYS A 35 27.03 18.34 19.15
C LYS A 35 26.17 19.60 19.25
N LYS A 36 26.44 20.41 20.27
CA LYS A 36 25.89 21.76 20.35
C LYS A 36 26.25 22.51 19.04
N ASN A 37 25.29 23.22 18.47
CA ASN A 37 25.35 23.92 17.19
C ASN A 37 25.37 23.03 15.93
N SER A 38 25.22 21.70 16.06
CA SER A 38 24.90 20.87 14.89
C SER A 38 23.59 21.35 14.25
N THR A 39 23.58 21.43 12.94
CA THR A 39 22.46 21.92 12.15
C THR A 39 21.50 20.78 11.81
N VAL A 40 20.20 21.05 11.90
CA VAL A 40 19.15 20.11 11.54
C VAL A 40 18.19 20.83 10.60
N LYS A 41 18.16 20.37 9.35
CA LYS A 41 17.28 20.89 8.31
C LYS A 41 16.12 19.93 8.07
N TYR A 42 14.92 20.49 8.08
CA TYR A 42 13.71 19.78 7.67
C TYR A 42 12.85 20.69 6.80
N LYS A 43 12.62 20.30 5.54
CA LYS A 43 12.01 21.16 4.51
C LYS A 43 12.79 22.50 4.39
N ASN A 44 12.11 23.62 4.64
CA ASN A 44 12.64 24.98 4.51
C ASN A 44 13.13 25.54 5.86
N VAL A 45 13.10 24.75 6.93
CA VAL A 45 13.49 25.17 8.28
C VAL A 45 14.84 24.55 8.63
N ILE A 46 15.73 25.37 9.16
CA ILE A 46 17.04 24.98 9.67
C ILE A 46 17.08 25.44 11.13
N VAL A 47 17.41 24.52 12.03
CA VAL A 47 17.56 24.79 13.47
C VAL A 47 18.88 24.23 13.96
N GLU A 48 19.40 24.79 15.03
CA GLU A 48 20.61 24.30 15.68
C GLU A 48 20.28 23.47 16.93
N VAL A 49 21.12 22.49 17.21
CA VAL A 49 21.05 21.69 18.42
C VAL A 49 21.57 22.51 19.59
N SER A 50 20.68 22.78 20.53
CA SER A 50 20.98 23.38 21.83
C SER A 50 21.10 22.31 22.91
N VAL A 51 21.67 22.67 24.07
CA VAL A 51 21.77 21.78 25.24
C VAL A 51 20.96 22.40 26.36
N LEU A 52 19.92 21.70 26.82
CA LEU A 52 19.04 22.10 27.91
C LEU A 52 18.99 20.95 28.92
N ASP A 53 19.29 21.24 30.18
CA ASP A 53 19.30 20.25 31.28
C ASP A 53 20.05 18.96 30.91
N GLU A 54 21.26 19.08 30.34
CA GLU A 54 22.11 17.96 29.88
C GLU A 54 21.58 17.17 28.66
N HIS A 55 20.46 17.59 28.07
CA HIS A 55 19.86 16.94 26.90
C HIS A 55 19.99 17.79 25.64
N ALA A 56 20.10 17.14 24.48
CA ALA A 56 20.02 17.83 23.20
C ALA A 56 18.59 18.30 22.94
N ALA A 57 18.41 19.52 22.45
CA ALA A 57 17.10 20.05 22.07
C ALA A 57 17.20 20.84 20.76
N LEU A 58 16.21 20.68 19.89
CA LEU A 58 16.04 21.52 18.71
C LEU A 58 15.13 22.68 19.10
N LEU A 59 15.65 23.91 19.04
CA LEU A 59 14.87 25.11 19.36
C LEU A 59 14.20 25.64 18.09
N TYR A 60 12.87 25.68 18.10
CA TYR A 60 12.08 26.28 17.04
C TYR A 60 10.94 27.09 17.65
N GLU A 61 10.80 28.37 17.26
CA GLU A 61 9.78 29.30 17.78
C GLU A 61 9.73 29.34 19.32
N ASN A 62 10.89 29.40 19.98
CA ASN A 62 11.05 29.37 21.45
C ASN A 62 10.50 28.10 22.12
N HIS A 63 10.26 27.02 21.37
CA HIS A 63 9.82 25.74 21.89
C HIS A 63 10.92 24.68 21.76
N PRO A 64 11.30 23.97 22.84
CA PRO A 64 12.31 22.93 22.79
C PRO A 64 11.75 21.58 22.36
N TYR A 65 12.33 21.00 21.31
CA TYR A 65 12.01 19.66 20.82
C TYR A 65 13.14 18.68 21.14
N TYR A 66 12.86 17.76 22.06
CA TYR A 66 13.84 16.76 22.52
C TYR A 66 13.97 15.52 21.62
N SER A 67 13.30 15.47 20.46
CA SER A 67 13.48 14.39 19.49
C SER A 67 13.24 14.85 18.06
N PHE A 68 13.92 14.22 17.09
CA PHE A 68 13.68 14.46 15.66
C PHE A 68 12.22 14.21 15.27
N TYR A 69 11.61 13.18 15.83
CA TYR A 69 10.22 12.83 15.55
C TYR A 69 9.26 13.97 15.94
N LYS A 70 9.36 14.46 17.19
CA LYS A 70 8.50 15.54 17.68
C LYS A 70 8.74 16.85 16.94
N PHE A 71 10.01 17.14 16.63
CA PHE A 71 10.37 18.29 15.80
C PHE A 71 9.72 18.21 14.42
N MET A 72 9.80 17.07 13.71
CA MET A 72 9.18 16.93 12.39
C MET A 72 7.65 16.96 12.44
N LEU A 73 7.03 16.47 13.53
CA LEU A 73 5.58 16.54 13.72
C LEU A 73 5.06 17.97 13.84
N ALA A 74 5.90 18.92 14.27
CA ALA A 74 5.53 20.34 14.27
C ALA A 74 5.27 20.88 12.86
N PHE A 75 5.80 20.22 11.81
CA PHE A 75 5.68 20.67 10.41
C PHE A 75 4.81 19.78 9.53
N ASN A 76 4.39 18.60 10.00
CA ASN A 76 3.61 17.61 9.25
C ASN A 76 2.88 16.65 10.18
N LYS A 77 1.64 16.25 9.82
CA LYS A 77 0.88 15.19 10.53
C LYS A 77 1.60 13.83 10.56
N HIS A 78 2.54 13.59 9.63
CA HIS A 78 3.38 12.39 9.57
C HIS A 78 4.86 12.76 9.40
N ALA A 79 5.72 12.23 10.26
CA ALA A 79 7.15 12.42 10.18
C ALA A 79 7.73 11.71 8.94
N ARG A 80 8.36 12.46 8.03
CA ARG A 80 9.04 11.91 6.84
C ARG A 80 10.54 12.05 6.97
N TYR A 81 11.19 11.05 7.57
CA TYR A 81 12.64 11.05 7.84
C TYR A 81 13.51 11.21 6.59
N SER A 82 13.02 10.83 5.39
CA SER A 82 13.73 11.03 4.12
C SER A 82 13.99 12.50 3.76
N LYS A 83 13.32 13.45 4.43
CA LYS A 83 13.51 14.90 4.23
C LYS A 83 14.34 15.57 5.33
N LEU A 84 14.86 14.80 6.28
CA LEU A 84 15.67 15.29 7.39
C LEU A 84 17.15 15.25 7.00
N ILE A 85 17.86 16.35 7.23
CA ILE A 85 19.29 16.50 6.98
C ILE A 85 19.94 17.01 8.27
N ILE A 86 21.06 16.42 8.68
CA ILE A 86 21.80 16.75 9.91
C ILE A 86 23.23 17.04 9.52
N ASP A 87 23.73 18.25 9.76
CA ASP A 87 25.06 18.70 9.34
C ASP A 87 25.35 18.39 7.87
N GLU A 88 24.40 18.76 7.00
CA GLU A 88 24.42 18.51 5.55
C GLU A 88 24.35 17.03 5.13
N ILE A 89 24.28 16.10 6.10
CA ILE A 89 24.18 14.66 5.85
C ILE A 89 22.70 14.24 5.85
N PRO A 90 22.21 13.55 4.79
CA PRO A 90 20.87 12.99 4.78
C PRO A 90 20.66 12.01 5.94
N TYR A 91 19.46 12.02 6.55
CA TYR A 91 19.16 11.23 7.75
C TYR A 91 19.48 9.74 7.63
N TYR A 92 19.34 9.16 6.44
CA TYR A 92 19.72 7.76 6.18
C TYR A 92 21.22 7.50 6.45
N ASN A 93 22.09 8.38 5.95
CA ASN A 93 23.55 8.27 6.15
C ASN A 93 23.92 8.55 7.61
N PHE A 94 23.29 9.55 8.23
CA PHE A 94 23.40 9.82 9.65
C PHE A 94 23.03 8.59 10.50
N ARG A 95 21.96 7.88 10.13
CA ARG A 95 21.52 6.65 10.83
C ARG A 95 22.54 5.52 10.68
N LYS A 96 23.24 5.41 9.55
CA LYS A 96 24.34 4.45 9.37
C LYS A 96 25.50 4.78 10.30
N GLU A 97 25.91 6.04 10.38
CA GLU A 97 27.00 6.48 11.26
C GLU A 97 26.66 6.23 12.73
N LEU A 98 25.42 6.54 13.12
CA LEU A 98 24.90 6.25 14.47
C LEU A 98 25.02 4.77 14.82
N LYS A 99 24.59 3.88 13.93
CA LYS A 99 24.69 2.42 14.13
C LYS A 99 26.14 1.94 14.25
N ILE A 100 27.05 2.47 13.43
CA ILE A 100 28.48 2.12 13.48
C ILE A 100 29.08 2.53 14.82
N LYS A 101 28.83 3.76 15.27
CA LYS A 101 29.30 4.27 16.57
C LYS A 101 28.70 3.50 17.75
N GLU A 102 27.43 3.11 17.69
CA GLU A 102 26.80 2.28 18.73
C GLU A 102 27.48 0.90 18.85
N LYS A 103 27.75 0.25 17.71
CA LYS A 103 28.42 -1.05 17.67
C LYS A 103 29.83 -0.97 18.25
N THR A 104 30.59 0.06 17.84
CA THR A 104 31.94 0.32 18.35
C THR A 104 31.90 0.62 19.85
N SER A 105 30.97 1.44 20.32
CA SER A 105 30.82 1.76 21.75
C SER A 105 30.46 0.54 22.61
N ARG A 106 29.70 -0.43 22.07
CA ARG A 106 29.36 -1.69 22.78
C ARG A 106 30.50 -2.69 22.81
N MET A 107 31.33 -2.75 21.77
CA MET A 107 32.51 -3.63 21.74
C MET A 107 33.57 -3.23 22.79
N TYR A 108 33.71 -1.94 23.09
CA TYR A 108 34.63 -1.45 24.14
C TYR A 108 34.09 -1.59 25.57
N THR A 109 32.88 -2.15 25.77
CA THR A 109 32.28 -2.32 27.12
C THR A 109 32.27 -3.76 27.64
N ILE A 110 32.84 -4.73 26.91
CA ILE A 110 32.94 -6.12 27.38
C ILE A 110 34.19 -6.28 28.25
N PRO A 111 34.08 -6.57 29.56
CA PRO A 111 35.25 -6.88 30.38
C PRO A 111 35.79 -8.27 30.03
N LEU A 112 37.08 -8.39 29.72
CA LEU A 112 37.77 -9.67 29.65
C LEU A 112 37.80 -10.32 31.04
N SER A 113 37.02 -11.37 31.27
CA SER A 113 37.38 -12.44 32.21
C SER A 113 36.54 -13.70 31.94
N ILE A 114 37.21 -14.80 31.61
CA ILE A 114 36.61 -16.14 31.60
C ILE A 114 37.59 -17.05 32.35
N SER A 115 37.17 -17.62 33.48
CA SER A 115 37.53 -19.01 33.82
C SER A 115 36.61 -19.62 34.91
N SER A 116 36.12 -20.81 34.57
CA SER A 116 35.80 -22.01 35.39
C SER A 116 34.59 -22.08 36.35
N THR A 117 33.61 -22.88 35.90
CA THR A 117 32.90 -24.02 36.55
C THR A 117 32.25 -23.88 37.94
N THR A 118 30.92 -24.08 38.00
CA THR A 118 30.16 -25.27 38.51
C THR A 118 28.67 -24.86 38.72
N PRO A 119 27.66 -25.76 38.57
CA PRO A 119 26.28 -25.36 38.28
C PRO A 119 25.36 -25.39 39.50
N ARG A 120 24.42 -24.43 39.59
CA ARG A 120 23.06 -24.72 40.10
C ARG A 120 22.05 -23.59 39.86
N THR A 121 20.87 -24.05 39.42
CA THR A 121 19.50 -23.56 39.69
C THR A 121 18.96 -22.31 38.97
N LYS A 122 18.07 -22.63 38.02
CA LYS A 122 16.92 -21.88 37.50
C LYS A 122 16.56 -20.59 38.23
N LEU A 123 16.62 -19.47 37.49
CA LEU A 123 15.52 -18.51 37.45
C LEU A 123 15.11 -18.36 35.98
N HIS A 124 13.84 -18.63 35.70
CA HIS A 124 13.20 -18.31 34.43
C HIS A 124 13.24 -16.79 34.23
N ASP A 125 13.79 -16.37 33.09
CA ASP A 125 13.31 -15.22 32.32
C ASP A 125 13.80 -15.46 30.88
N GLU A 126 12.91 -15.99 30.03
CA GLU A 126 13.14 -16.11 28.59
C GLU A 126 13.09 -14.71 27.94
N PRO A 127 14.07 -14.31 27.11
CA PRO A 127 13.87 -13.23 26.16
C PRO A 127 13.23 -13.81 24.89
N THR A 128 12.04 -13.30 24.55
CA THR A 128 11.23 -13.59 23.35
C THR A 128 11.88 -13.16 22.01
N SER A 129 13.21 -13.19 21.88
CA SER A 129 13.96 -12.77 20.69
C SER A 129 14.01 -13.86 19.61
N ASP A 130 14.11 -15.13 20.01
CA ASP A 130 14.37 -16.23 19.07
C ASP A 130 13.17 -16.57 18.17
N SER A 131 11.92 -16.26 18.57
CA SER A 131 10.74 -16.63 17.78
C SER A 131 10.47 -15.67 16.62
N PHE A 132 10.84 -14.40 16.74
CA PHE A 132 10.57 -13.37 15.73
C PHE A 132 11.55 -13.47 14.57
N ASP A 133 12.84 -13.65 14.86
CA ASP A 133 13.86 -13.93 13.84
C ASP A 133 13.57 -15.26 13.12
N HIS A 134 13.00 -16.23 13.83
CA HIS A 134 12.54 -17.49 13.23
C HIS A 134 11.37 -17.29 12.26
N GLU A 135 10.43 -16.39 12.56
CA GLU A 135 9.29 -16.09 11.68
C GLU A 135 9.72 -15.40 10.38
N ILE A 136 10.59 -14.40 10.47
CA ILE A 136 11.17 -13.73 9.30
C ILE A 136 11.98 -14.73 8.48
N MET A 137 12.83 -15.53 9.13
CA MET A 137 13.63 -16.55 8.46
C MET A 137 12.75 -17.54 7.70
N LYS A 138 11.67 -18.02 8.33
CA LYS A 138 10.70 -18.93 7.70
C LYS A 138 10.00 -18.28 6.52
N TYR A 139 9.69 -16.98 6.62
CA TYR A 139 9.11 -16.22 5.52
C TYR A 139 10.06 -16.18 4.32
N PHE A 140 11.34 -15.83 4.49
CA PHE A 140 12.33 -15.86 3.40
C PHE A 140 12.56 -17.24 2.80
N ILE A 141 12.66 -18.28 3.63
CA ILE A 141 12.80 -19.66 3.16
C ILE A 141 11.56 -20.08 2.36
N GLY A 142 10.36 -19.60 2.73
CA GLY A 142 9.13 -19.83 1.99
C GLY A 142 9.13 -19.27 0.57
N TYR A 143 9.89 -18.20 0.32
CA TYR A 143 10.13 -17.64 -1.02
C TYR A 143 11.38 -18.23 -1.71
N GLY A 144 12.02 -19.21 -1.04
CA GLY A 144 13.14 -19.94 -1.59
C GLY A 144 14.48 -19.19 -1.53
N PHE A 145 14.65 -18.26 -0.59
CA PHE A 145 15.94 -17.59 -0.37
C PHE A 145 16.90 -18.43 0.48
N GLU A 146 18.19 -18.31 0.18
CA GLU A 146 19.28 -18.98 0.87
C GLU A 146 19.40 -18.49 2.32
N GLN A 147 19.23 -19.43 3.25
CA GLN A 147 19.18 -19.15 4.68
C GLN A 147 20.43 -18.41 5.20
N SER A 148 21.60 -18.75 4.68
CA SER A 148 22.88 -18.17 5.10
C SER A 148 22.98 -16.68 4.75
N LEU A 149 22.50 -16.28 3.57
CA LEU A 149 22.50 -14.90 3.11
C LEU A 149 21.46 -14.07 3.86
N VAL A 150 20.27 -14.64 4.09
CA VAL A 150 19.21 -13.98 4.86
C VAL A 150 19.62 -13.77 6.32
N ARG A 151 20.26 -14.76 6.96
CA ARG A 151 20.81 -14.60 8.31
C ARG A 151 21.82 -13.47 8.36
N SER A 152 22.77 -13.47 7.42
CA SER A 152 23.78 -12.43 7.33
C SER A 152 23.17 -11.03 7.19
N PHE A 153 22.11 -10.89 6.39
CA PHE A 153 21.34 -9.66 6.24
C PHE A 153 20.63 -9.26 7.55
N MET A 154 19.89 -10.18 8.16
CA MET A 154 19.16 -9.94 9.40
C MET A 154 20.09 -9.54 10.56
N ASP A 155 21.29 -10.14 10.64
CA ASP A 155 22.31 -9.79 11.64
C ASP A 155 22.82 -8.34 11.51
N ARG A 156 22.69 -7.73 10.32
CA ARG A 156 23.03 -6.34 10.05
C ARG A 156 21.84 -5.39 10.17
N GLU A 157 20.63 -5.91 10.02
CA GLU A 157 19.42 -5.10 9.95
C GLU A 157 18.87 -4.81 11.35
N ALA A 158 18.63 -3.52 11.61
CA ALA A 158 18.16 -3.09 12.92
C ALA A 158 16.69 -2.73 12.86
N HIS A 159 15.96 -3.10 13.91
CA HIS A 159 14.51 -2.91 14.03
C HIS A 159 13.68 -3.74 13.07
N LEU A 160 14.07 -5.02 12.91
CA LEU A 160 13.24 -6.02 12.24
C LEU A 160 11.81 -6.01 12.84
N ASP A 161 11.68 -5.75 14.14
CA ASP A 161 10.40 -5.65 14.88
C ASP A 161 9.47 -4.52 14.42
N LEU A 162 9.96 -3.55 13.65
CA LEU A 162 9.20 -2.41 13.16
C LEU A 162 8.81 -2.52 11.69
N LYS A 163 9.20 -3.59 11.01
CA LYS A 163 8.99 -3.80 9.58
C LYS A 163 8.17 -5.06 9.37
N THR A 164 7.30 -5.03 8.38
CA THR A 164 6.63 -6.25 7.90
C THR A 164 7.64 -7.17 7.21
N ASN A 165 7.37 -8.48 7.19
CA ASN A 165 8.25 -9.44 6.53
C ASN A 165 8.49 -9.09 5.04
N SER A 166 7.49 -8.52 4.36
CA SER A 166 7.62 -8.04 2.98
C SER A 166 8.55 -6.83 2.87
N GLU A 167 8.45 -5.85 3.77
CA GLU A 167 9.37 -4.70 3.81
C GLU A 167 10.81 -5.14 4.06
N ILE A 168 11.02 -6.07 4.99
CA ILE A 168 12.35 -6.66 5.29
C ILE A 168 12.93 -7.37 4.05
N MET A 169 12.09 -8.02 3.25
CA MET A 169 12.49 -8.71 2.03
C MET A 169 12.81 -7.76 0.87
N LEU A 170 12.09 -6.63 0.78
CA LEU A 170 12.41 -5.57 -0.17
C LEU A 170 13.73 -4.90 0.20
N ASP A 171 13.96 -4.61 1.48
CA ASP A 171 15.25 -4.11 1.96
C ASP A 171 16.40 -5.08 1.65
N PHE A 172 16.15 -6.40 1.76
CA PHE A 172 17.10 -7.42 1.34
C PHE A 172 17.42 -7.31 -0.15
N LEU A 173 16.42 -7.24 -1.03
CA LEU A 173 16.64 -7.09 -2.48
C LEU A 173 17.39 -5.79 -2.84
N GLU A 174 17.05 -4.68 -2.19
CA GLU A 174 17.74 -3.39 -2.37
C GLU A 174 19.21 -3.49 -1.93
N GLU A 175 19.51 -4.21 -0.84
CA GLU A 175 20.88 -4.49 -0.43
C GLU A 175 21.61 -5.35 -1.47
N ARG A 176 20.97 -6.41 -1.99
CA ARG A 176 21.55 -7.26 -3.05
C ARG A 176 21.87 -6.45 -4.31
N GLN A 177 20.95 -5.58 -4.73
CA GLN A 177 21.13 -4.66 -5.86
C GLN A 177 22.31 -3.70 -5.64
N TYR A 178 22.54 -3.25 -4.41
CA TYR A 178 23.66 -2.38 -4.08
C TYR A 178 25.01 -3.11 -4.04
N ILE A 179 25.04 -4.34 -3.48
CA ILE A 179 26.25 -5.15 -3.36
C ILE A 179 26.70 -5.69 -4.73
N ASP A 180 25.74 -6.09 -5.55
CA ASP A 180 25.97 -6.69 -6.86
C ASP A 180 25.03 -6.02 -7.87
N PRO A 181 25.39 -4.82 -8.38
CA PRO A 181 24.56 -4.04 -9.29
C PRO A 181 24.51 -4.65 -10.69
N THR A 182 25.02 -5.87 -10.86
CA THR A 182 24.92 -6.64 -12.09
C THR A 182 23.46 -7.03 -12.33
N ILE A 183 22.76 -6.12 -12.97
CA ILE A 183 21.35 -6.19 -13.31
C ILE A 183 21.28 -6.54 -14.80
N PHE A 184 21.18 -7.82 -15.09
CA PHE A 184 20.94 -8.27 -16.45
C PHE A 184 19.45 -8.20 -16.77
N ILE A 185 19.14 -7.78 -18.00
CA ILE A 185 17.90 -8.17 -18.66
C ILE A 185 17.99 -9.68 -18.85
N GLY A 186 16.90 -10.45 -18.65
CA GLY A 186 16.93 -11.90 -18.87
C GLY A 186 17.75 -12.24 -20.12
N VAL A 187 18.84 -12.98 -19.98
CA VAL A 187 19.81 -13.18 -21.06
C VAL A 187 19.56 -14.50 -21.81
N GLU A 188 18.87 -15.44 -21.18
CA GLU A 188 18.53 -16.73 -21.76
C GLU A 188 17.46 -16.56 -22.84
N GLY A 189 17.85 -16.82 -24.09
CA GLY A 189 17.06 -16.53 -25.30
C GLY A 189 17.76 -15.54 -26.25
N ASN A 190 18.78 -14.81 -25.77
CA ASN A 190 19.59 -13.93 -26.61
C ASN A 190 20.68 -14.72 -27.35
N SER A 191 20.95 -14.35 -28.61
CA SER A 191 21.95 -15.03 -29.44
C SER A 191 23.34 -14.95 -28.81
N GLY A 192 23.96 -16.11 -28.55
CA GLY A 192 25.32 -16.22 -28.01
C GLY A 192 25.43 -16.34 -26.49
N VAL A 193 24.30 -16.40 -25.77
CA VAL A 193 24.25 -16.60 -24.32
C VAL A 193 24.06 -18.09 -24.01
N ALA A 194 24.81 -18.61 -23.03
CA ALA A 194 24.68 -20.00 -22.61
C ALA A 194 23.40 -20.21 -21.78
N SER A 195 22.73 -21.35 -21.97
CA SER A 195 21.56 -21.70 -21.14
C SER A 195 21.93 -21.82 -19.66
N GLY A 196 21.05 -21.35 -18.78
CA GLY A 196 21.24 -21.37 -17.33
C GLY A 196 21.95 -20.14 -16.73
N GLU A 197 22.37 -19.16 -17.54
CA GLU A 197 23.06 -17.96 -17.06
C GLU A 197 22.16 -17.11 -16.14
N ASP A 198 20.87 -16.95 -16.49
CA ASP A 198 19.90 -16.26 -15.64
C ASP A 198 19.65 -16.95 -14.30
N LYS A 199 19.60 -18.30 -14.30
CA LYS A 199 19.43 -19.09 -13.07
C LYS A 199 20.62 -18.88 -12.14
N SER A 200 21.84 -18.89 -12.70
CA SER A 200 23.07 -18.61 -11.95
C SER A 200 23.05 -17.21 -11.32
N LEU A 201 22.56 -16.22 -12.05
CA LEU A 201 22.44 -14.84 -11.56
C LEU A 201 21.37 -14.69 -10.46
N LEU A 202 20.21 -15.34 -10.63
CA LEU A 202 19.18 -15.39 -9.60
C LEU A 202 19.67 -16.08 -8.32
N MET A 203 20.45 -17.16 -8.47
CA MET A 203 21.10 -17.84 -7.34
C MET A 203 22.15 -16.95 -6.68
N LYS A 204 22.96 -16.23 -7.47
CA LYS A 204 23.91 -15.22 -6.98
C LYS A 204 23.19 -14.15 -6.16
N TRP A 205 21.96 -13.78 -6.51
CA TRP A 205 21.15 -12.81 -5.78
C TRP A 205 20.48 -13.37 -4.53
N GLY A 206 20.56 -14.68 -4.31
CA GLY A 206 20.23 -15.34 -3.05
C GLY A 206 19.05 -16.29 -3.13
N LEU A 207 18.52 -16.59 -4.32
CA LEU A 207 17.59 -17.70 -4.47
C LEU A 207 18.31 -19.05 -4.38
N THR A 208 17.62 -20.05 -3.82
CA THR A 208 18.01 -21.45 -3.96
C THR A 208 17.92 -21.88 -5.42
N GLU A 209 18.66 -22.91 -5.82
CA GLU A 209 18.61 -23.46 -7.18
C GLU A 209 17.17 -23.82 -7.62
N LYS A 210 16.41 -24.40 -6.70
CA LYS A 210 15.00 -24.74 -6.93
C LYS A 210 14.17 -23.48 -7.20
N ALA A 211 14.26 -22.46 -6.36
CA ALA A 211 13.49 -21.23 -6.51
C ALA A 211 13.92 -20.40 -7.73
N ALA A 212 15.22 -20.38 -8.04
CA ALA A 212 15.74 -19.76 -9.26
C ALA A 212 15.22 -20.46 -10.52
N SER A 213 15.16 -21.79 -10.49
CA SER A 213 14.57 -22.59 -11.57
C SER A 213 13.07 -22.37 -11.68
N GLU A 214 12.35 -22.35 -10.56
CA GLU A 214 10.91 -22.06 -10.54
C GLU A 214 10.61 -20.66 -11.10
N LEU A 215 11.34 -19.62 -10.65
CA LEU A 215 11.18 -18.26 -11.16
C LEU A 215 11.50 -18.18 -12.66
N ARG A 216 12.65 -18.71 -13.12
CA ARG A 216 13.01 -18.66 -14.54
C ARG A 216 12.04 -19.45 -15.43
N ASN A 217 11.63 -20.64 -14.98
CA ASN A 217 10.73 -21.49 -15.75
C ASN A 217 9.27 -21.01 -15.65
N SER A 218 8.94 -20.16 -14.67
CA SER A 218 7.66 -19.45 -14.60
C SER A 218 7.53 -18.32 -15.63
N VAL A 219 8.47 -18.17 -16.56
CA VAL A 219 8.31 -17.27 -17.70
C VAL A 219 8.68 -18.06 -18.95
N ILE A 220 7.66 -18.66 -19.56
CA ILE A 220 7.80 -19.54 -20.74
C ILE A 220 8.18 -18.76 -22.00
N ASP A 221 7.82 -17.48 -22.08
CA ASP A 221 8.18 -16.61 -23.19
C ASP A 221 9.56 -15.99 -22.97
N ASP A 222 10.57 -16.56 -23.62
CA ASP A 222 11.94 -16.06 -23.60
C ASP A 222 12.03 -14.62 -24.12
N THR A 223 11.15 -14.20 -25.04
CA THR A 223 11.11 -12.81 -25.53
C THR A 223 10.62 -11.86 -24.45
N LEU A 224 9.70 -12.29 -23.58
CA LEU A 224 9.24 -11.50 -22.45
C LEU A 224 10.28 -11.48 -21.32
N TRP A 225 10.86 -12.64 -21.02
CA TRP A 225 11.95 -12.77 -20.04
C TRP A 225 13.11 -11.83 -20.38
N CYS A 226 13.50 -11.78 -21.66
CA CYS A 226 14.52 -10.90 -22.22
C CYS A 226 14.14 -9.42 -22.37
N LYS A 227 12.97 -8.96 -21.87
CA LYS A 227 12.60 -7.54 -21.88
C LYS A 227 12.76 -6.86 -20.52
N GLN A 228 12.81 -7.63 -19.43
CA GLN A 228 12.88 -7.08 -18.09
C GLN A 228 14.19 -7.46 -17.40
N ILE A 229 14.62 -6.59 -16.49
CA ILE A 229 15.76 -6.87 -15.63
C ILE A 229 15.41 -7.89 -14.54
N LEU A 230 16.34 -8.79 -14.20
CA LEU A 230 16.13 -9.85 -13.21
C LEU A 230 15.64 -9.33 -11.85
N TYR A 231 16.02 -8.10 -11.46
CA TYR A 231 15.49 -7.43 -10.27
C TYR A 231 13.97 -7.29 -10.30
N HIS A 232 13.38 -6.92 -11.44
CA HIS A 232 11.93 -6.78 -11.57
C HIS A 232 11.24 -8.15 -11.44
N TRP A 233 11.83 -9.21 -12.01
CA TRP A 233 11.32 -10.57 -11.82
C TRP A 233 11.35 -11.02 -10.36
N LEU A 234 12.43 -10.72 -9.62
CA LEU A 234 12.53 -10.99 -8.18
C LEU A 234 11.54 -10.16 -7.34
N PHE A 235 11.36 -8.89 -7.70
CA PHE A 235 10.42 -8.00 -7.03
C PHE A 235 8.98 -8.50 -7.20
N GLU A 236 8.59 -8.86 -8.41
CA GLU A 236 7.27 -9.43 -8.71
C GLU A 236 7.08 -10.81 -8.05
N TRP A 237 8.12 -11.65 -8.01
CA TRP A 237 8.13 -12.93 -7.30
C TRP A 237 7.80 -12.77 -5.80
N ILE A 238 8.31 -11.71 -5.19
CA ILE A 238 8.13 -11.42 -3.76
C ILE A 238 6.75 -10.83 -3.46
N LEU A 239 6.29 -9.90 -4.30
CA LEU A 239 4.97 -9.28 -4.14
C LEU A 239 3.81 -10.22 -4.45
N ASN A 240 4.03 -11.19 -5.32
CA ASN A 240 3.04 -12.17 -5.73
C ASN A 240 3.53 -13.58 -5.39
N PRO A 241 3.56 -13.99 -4.10
CA PRO A 241 3.99 -15.33 -3.72
C PRO A 241 3.17 -16.38 -4.47
N TRP A 242 3.85 -17.16 -5.32
CA TRP A 242 3.32 -18.38 -5.94
C TRP A 242 3.29 -19.51 -4.89
N GLY A 243 2.72 -19.22 -3.71
CA GLY A 243 2.66 -20.09 -2.56
C GLY A 243 1.53 -21.11 -2.72
N SER A 244 1.92 -22.32 -3.11
CA SER A 244 1.12 -23.53 -3.06
C SER A 244 0.45 -23.73 -1.70
N PHE A 245 -0.86 -23.54 -1.62
CA PHE A 245 -1.85 -24.48 -1.05
C PHE A 245 -3.25 -23.91 -1.34
N SER A 246 -3.96 -24.58 -2.24
CA SER A 246 -5.30 -24.27 -2.76
C SER A 246 -5.39 -23.08 -3.73
N GLN A 247 -4.98 -23.31 -4.97
CA GLN A 247 -5.77 -23.19 -6.19
C GLN A 247 -4.82 -23.52 -7.36
N MET A 248 -5.26 -24.34 -8.33
CA MET A 248 -4.60 -24.59 -9.63
C MET A 248 -3.66 -23.43 -10.02
N SER A 249 -2.39 -23.74 -10.33
CA SER A 249 -1.40 -22.71 -10.54
C SER A 249 -1.90 -21.77 -11.64
N PHE A 250 -1.96 -20.47 -11.33
CA PHE A 250 -2.37 -19.44 -12.30
C PHE A 250 -1.52 -19.48 -13.59
N HIS A 251 -0.35 -20.12 -13.50
CA HIS A 251 0.58 -20.42 -14.58
C HIS A 251 -0.03 -21.37 -15.62
N ASP A 252 -0.76 -22.38 -15.15
CA ASP A 252 -1.49 -23.34 -15.99
C ASP A 252 -2.71 -22.72 -16.70
N ILE A 253 -3.01 -21.43 -16.48
CA ILE A 253 -4.18 -20.75 -17.05
C ILE A 253 -3.78 -19.56 -17.92
N PHE A 254 -2.78 -18.76 -17.52
CA PHE A 254 -2.34 -17.60 -18.31
C PHE A 254 -1.41 -17.97 -19.48
N TYR A 255 -0.69 -19.09 -19.33
CA TYR A 255 0.36 -19.52 -20.26
C TYR A 255 0.17 -20.95 -20.79
N ASN A 256 -0.91 -21.61 -20.40
CA ASN A 256 -1.32 -22.86 -21.02
C ASN A 256 -2.00 -22.58 -22.35
N ALA A 257 -1.43 -23.10 -23.45
CA ALA A 257 -2.01 -23.02 -24.78
C ALA A 257 -3.42 -23.63 -24.88
N GLN A 258 -3.85 -24.42 -23.89
CA GLN A 258 -5.20 -25.00 -23.78
C GLN A 258 -6.21 -24.10 -23.06
N SER A 259 -5.79 -22.98 -22.46
CA SER A 259 -6.69 -21.97 -21.85
C SER A 259 -6.72 -20.71 -22.70
N PRO A 260 -7.72 -20.55 -23.59
CA PRO A 260 -7.74 -19.43 -24.52
C PRO A 260 -7.91 -18.10 -23.78
N ARG A 261 -7.09 -17.10 -24.13
CA ARG A 261 -7.29 -15.73 -23.67
C ARG A 261 -8.62 -15.19 -24.18
N ASN A 262 -9.17 -14.23 -23.44
CA ASN A 262 -10.45 -13.57 -23.75
C ASN A 262 -11.66 -14.53 -23.78
N GLN A 263 -11.58 -15.65 -23.07
CA GLN A 263 -12.70 -16.58 -22.88
C GLN A 263 -13.02 -16.79 -21.40
N TRP A 264 -14.31 -16.90 -21.10
CA TRP A 264 -14.77 -17.22 -19.74
C TRP A 264 -14.52 -18.68 -19.42
N ASN A 265 -13.70 -18.91 -18.41
CA ASN A 265 -13.47 -20.22 -17.83
C ASN A 265 -14.33 -20.34 -16.58
N SER A 266 -15.32 -21.24 -16.63
CA SER A 266 -16.12 -21.60 -15.46
C SER A 266 -15.35 -22.66 -14.68
N TYR A 267 -14.64 -22.25 -13.64
CA TYR A 267 -14.09 -23.20 -12.67
C TYR A 267 -15.20 -23.55 -11.67
N ASP A 268 -15.34 -24.83 -11.31
CA ASP A 268 -16.27 -25.33 -10.26
C ASP A 268 -15.96 -24.78 -8.85
N ARG A 269 -15.15 -23.73 -8.73
CA ARG A 269 -14.77 -23.10 -7.47
C ARG A 269 -15.68 -21.92 -7.13
N LYS A 270 -15.86 -21.70 -5.83
CA LYS A 270 -16.49 -20.52 -5.24
C LYS A 270 -15.77 -19.25 -5.76
N GLY A 271 -16.41 -18.53 -6.68
CA GLY A 271 -15.84 -17.34 -7.32
C GLY A 271 -16.49 -16.98 -8.67
N GLY A 272 -17.15 -17.95 -9.32
CA GLY A 272 -17.79 -17.74 -10.62
C GLY A 272 -16.79 -17.73 -11.79
N PRO A 273 -17.29 -17.45 -13.01
CA PRO A 273 -16.47 -17.38 -14.22
C PRO A 273 -15.26 -16.44 -14.09
N GLN A 274 -14.12 -16.84 -14.66
CA GLN A 274 -12.91 -16.03 -14.70
C GLN A 274 -12.40 -15.93 -16.14
N MET A 275 -11.89 -14.75 -16.51
CA MET A 275 -11.31 -14.51 -17.83
C MET A 275 -9.93 -13.85 -17.68
N PHE A 276 -9.02 -14.19 -18.59
CA PHE A 276 -7.72 -13.55 -18.72
C PHE A 276 -7.68 -12.76 -20.01
N ALA A 277 -7.56 -11.44 -19.88
CA ALA A 277 -7.53 -10.56 -21.03
C ALA A 277 -6.12 -10.41 -21.59
N SER A 278 -6.00 -10.29 -22.91
CA SER A 278 -4.71 -10.04 -23.58
C SER A 278 -4.23 -8.60 -23.46
N SER A 279 -5.14 -7.62 -23.42
CA SER A 279 -4.82 -6.20 -23.31
C SER A 279 -6.04 -5.38 -22.84
N TYR A 280 -5.82 -4.11 -22.51
CA TYR A 280 -6.90 -3.16 -22.24
C TYR A 280 -7.81 -2.93 -23.45
N ASP A 281 -7.19 -2.79 -24.62
CA ASP A 281 -7.89 -2.50 -25.86
C ASP A 281 -8.78 -3.68 -26.26
N ASP A 282 -8.34 -4.92 -26.01
CA ASP A 282 -9.15 -6.12 -26.22
C ASP A 282 -10.38 -6.16 -25.31
N ILE A 283 -10.25 -5.81 -24.03
CA ILE A 283 -11.40 -5.74 -23.12
C ILE A 283 -12.38 -4.67 -23.61
N ALA A 284 -11.89 -3.46 -23.87
CA ALA A 284 -12.73 -2.33 -24.23
C ALA A 284 -13.46 -2.55 -25.56
N ALA A 285 -12.79 -3.12 -26.57
CA ALA A 285 -13.35 -3.34 -27.89
C ALA A 285 -14.33 -4.54 -27.95
N LYS A 286 -14.18 -5.52 -27.06
CA LYS A 286 -14.94 -6.79 -27.13
C LYS A 286 -15.79 -7.06 -25.90
N ILE A 287 -16.03 -6.07 -25.04
CA ILE A 287 -16.74 -6.31 -23.77
C ILE A 287 -18.12 -6.93 -23.99
N ASP A 288 -18.87 -6.49 -25.00
CA ASP A 288 -20.21 -7.02 -25.28
C ASP A 288 -20.16 -8.49 -25.73
N GLU A 289 -19.21 -8.82 -26.62
CA GLU A 289 -18.94 -10.19 -27.06
C GLU A 289 -18.55 -11.06 -25.86
N ILE A 290 -17.61 -10.59 -25.03
CA ILE A 290 -17.15 -11.24 -23.81
C ILE A 290 -18.34 -11.52 -22.89
N LEU A 291 -19.18 -10.53 -22.62
CA LEU A 291 -20.35 -10.70 -21.74
C LEU A 291 -21.35 -11.68 -22.32
N SER A 292 -21.60 -11.65 -23.64
CA SER A 292 -22.56 -12.55 -24.29
C SER A 292 -22.16 -14.03 -24.21
N ASN A 293 -20.87 -14.31 -24.07
CA ASN A 293 -20.34 -15.66 -23.91
C ASN A 293 -20.38 -16.15 -22.45
N ASN A 294 -20.83 -15.33 -21.50
CA ASN A 294 -20.94 -15.71 -20.09
C ASN A 294 -22.31 -16.36 -19.80
N THR A 295 -22.30 -17.57 -19.24
CA THR A 295 -23.52 -18.36 -18.96
C THR A 295 -24.46 -17.72 -17.93
N LYS A 296 -23.98 -16.78 -17.11
CA LYS A 296 -24.81 -16.01 -16.17
C LYS A 296 -25.46 -14.78 -16.79
N VAL A 297 -25.11 -14.44 -18.03
CA VAL A 297 -25.61 -13.27 -18.74
C VAL A 297 -26.62 -13.72 -19.79
N SER A 298 -27.90 -13.52 -19.51
CA SER A 298 -28.95 -13.73 -20.49
C SER A 298 -29.10 -12.51 -21.40
N ASN A 299 -29.03 -12.71 -22.72
CA ASN A 299 -29.47 -11.76 -23.76
C ASN A 299 -28.86 -10.34 -23.71
N VAL A 300 -27.53 -10.21 -23.82
CA VAL A 300 -26.83 -8.91 -23.94
C VAL A 300 -27.40 -8.01 -25.05
N ASN A 301 -27.87 -8.62 -26.14
CA ASN A 301 -28.34 -7.90 -27.33
C ASN A 301 -29.86 -7.63 -27.33
N SER A 302 -30.59 -7.96 -26.26
CA SER A 302 -32.02 -7.62 -26.23
C SER A 302 -32.19 -6.14 -25.89
N THR A 303 -32.75 -5.37 -26.82
CA THR A 303 -33.09 -3.95 -26.64
C THR A 303 -34.15 -3.71 -25.55
N ASN A 304 -34.77 -4.78 -25.04
CA ASN A 304 -35.75 -4.78 -23.94
C ASN A 304 -35.16 -5.21 -22.59
N SER A 305 -33.83 -5.38 -22.48
CA SER A 305 -33.18 -5.78 -21.22
C SER A 305 -33.10 -4.60 -20.25
N THR A 306 -33.71 -4.75 -19.07
CA THR A 306 -33.51 -3.85 -17.91
C THR A 306 -32.13 -4.01 -17.29
N ARG A 307 -31.35 -5.00 -17.76
CA ARG A 307 -30.03 -5.31 -17.21
C ARG A 307 -28.91 -4.53 -17.89
N ARG A 308 -27.92 -4.12 -17.10
CA ARG A 308 -26.71 -3.42 -17.55
C ARG A 308 -25.47 -3.94 -16.83
N ALA A 309 -24.34 -3.87 -17.53
CA ALA A 309 -23.06 -4.21 -16.95
C ALA A 309 -22.54 -3.09 -16.05
N TYR A 310 -21.95 -3.48 -14.93
CA TYR A 310 -21.23 -2.59 -14.02
C TYR A 310 -19.89 -3.22 -13.65
N PHE A 311 -18.88 -2.37 -13.48
CA PHE A 311 -17.47 -2.79 -13.41
C PHE A 311 -16.80 -2.22 -12.16
N HIS A 312 -16.16 -3.08 -11.38
CA HIS A 312 -15.29 -2.68 -10.28
C HIS A 312 -13.84 -3.03 -10.61
N ALA A 313 -13.04 -2.04 -10.99
CA ALA A 313 -11.62 -2.22 -11.17
C ALA A 313 -10.90 -2.20 -9.82
N THR A 314 -9.97 -3.14 -9.60
CA THR A 314 -9.16 -3.24 -8.39
C THR A 314 -7.93 -4.11 -8.63
N ASN A 315 -7.11 -4.33 -7.60
CA ASN A 315 -5.99 -5.27 -7.70
C ASN A 315 -6.48 -6.73 -7.63
N GLN A 316 -5.65 -7.67 -8.09
CA GLN A 316 -5.98 -9.10 -8.11
C GLN A 316 -6.47 -9.61 -6.74
N GLN A 317 -5.74 -9.32 -5.66
CA GLN A 317 -6.05 -9.83 -4.32
C GLN A 317 -7.45 -9.39 -3.86
N SER A 318 -7.81 -8.12 -4.11
CA SER A 318 -9.12 -7.58 -3.76
C SER A 318 -10.21 -8.21 -4.61
N ALA A 319 -9.99 -8.38 -5.92
CA ALA A 319 -10.96 -9.02 -6.81
C ALA A 319 -11.22 -10.49 -6.42
N GLN A 320 -10.17 -11.24 -6.09
CA GLN A 320 -10.31 -12.61 -5.57
C GLN A 320 -11.09 -12.65 -4.26
N SER A 321 -10.82 -11.71 -3.34
CA SER A 321 -11.56 -11.62 -2.08
C SER A 321 -13.04 -11.31 -2.33
N ILE A 322 -13.36 -10.36 -3.22
CA ILE A 322 -14.74 -10.00 -3.57
C ILE A 322 -15.44 -11.20 -4.21
N SER A 323 -14.82 -11.83 -5.20
CA SER A 323 -15.34 -13.00 -5.90
C SER A 323 -15.63 -14.17 -4.95
N LYS A 324 -14.76 -14.40 -3.95
CA LYS A 324 -14.90 -15.52 -3.00
C LYS A 324 -15.84 -15.22 -1.83
N ASN A 325 -15.83 -14.00 -1.31
CA ASN A 325 -16.44 -13.64 -0.02
C ASN A 325 -17.56 -12.60 -0.11
N GLY A 326 -17.85 -12.11 -1.32
CA GLY A 326 -18.75 -10.99 -1.57
C GLY A 326 -18.16 -9.63 -1.20
N ILE A 327 -18.93 -8.58 -1.46
CA ILE A 327 -18.56 -7.20 -1.12
C ILE A 327 -18.53 -7.03 0.42
N LYS A 328 -17.51 -6.33 0.92
CA LYS A 328 -17.38 -5.95 2.34
C LYS A 328 -17.16 -4.44 2.45
N LEU A 329 -18.22 -3.70 2.79
CA LEU A 329 -18.18 -2.23 2.90
C LEU A 329 -17.10 -1.74 3.89
N GLY A 330 -16.84 -2.50 4.96
CA GLY A 330 -15.79 -2.16 5.94
C GLY A 330 -14.37 -2.12 5.38
N TYR A 331 -14.12 -2.69 4.19
CA TYR A 331 -12.84 -2.59 3.49
C TYR A 331 -12.76 -1.41 2.52
N SER A 332 -13.88 -0.71 2.30
CA SER A 332 -13.94 0.50 1.48
C SER A 332 -13.48 1.72 2.28
N LYS A 333 -13.04 2.77 1.57
CA LYS A 333 -12.63 4.03 2.20
C LYS A 333 -13.86 4.84 2.62
N HIS A 334 -13.75 5.52 3.75
CA HIS A 334 -14.70 6.52 4.21
C HIS A 334 -14.61 7.81 3.39
N SER A 335 -15.67 8.62 3.44
CA SER A 335 -15.67 10.00 2.92
C SER A 335 -15.26 10.07 1.43
N LEU A 336 -15.85 9.17 0.64
CA LEU A 336 -15.74 9.19 -0.82
C LEU A 336 -16.81 10.11 -1.42
N ASP A 337 -17.19 9.93 -2.68
CA ASP A 337 -18.05 10.91 -3.36
C ASP A 337 -19.50 10.90 -2.86
N PHE A 338 -20.01 9.75 -2.39
CA PHE A 338 -21.42 9.55 -2.09
C PHE A 338 -21.58 9.00 -0.68
N GLY A 339 -21.10 9.73 0.30
CA GLY A 339 -21.38 9.48 1.70
C GLY A 339 -20.19 9.62 2.63
N PHE A 340 -20.51 9.85 3.90
CA PHE A 340 -19.55 9.80 4.99
C PHE A 340 -19.09 8.35 5.26
N ASN A 341 -20.04 7.42 5.24
CA ASN A 341 -19.80 6.00 5.46
C ASN A 341 -19.11 5.36 4.24
N PRO A 342 -18.41 4.22 4.41
CA PRO A 342 -17.81 3.49 3.31
C PRO A 342 -18.86 3.00 2.32
N SER A 343 -18.55 3.16 1.03
CA SER A 343 -19.38 2.68 -0.08
C SER A 343 -18.53 1.87 -1.06
N PHE A 344 -19.14 0.88 -1.71
CA PHE A 344 -18.52 0.13 -2.79
C PHE A 344 -18.90 0.75 -4.13
N TYR A 345 -17.91 1.09 -4.96
CA TYR A 345 -18.12 1.87 -6.19
C TYR A 345 -18.00 1.01 -7.44
N LEU A 346 -18.97 1.16 -8.33
CA LEU A 346 -19.08 0.50 -9.62
C LEU A 346 -19.11 1.55 -10.74
N ASN A 347 -18.46 1.26 -11.85
CA ASN A 347 -18.53 2.07 -13.06
C ASN A 347 -19.50 1.43 -14.06
N PRO A 348 -20.43 2.18 -14.67
CA PRO A 348 -21.29 1.68 -15.74
C PRO A 348 -20.58 1.58 -17.10
N ASP A 349 -19.36 2.11 -17.19
CA ASP A 349 -18.54 2.16 -18.40
C ASP A 349 -17.20 1.46 -18.15
N ILE A 350 -16.86 0.52 -19.05
CA ILE A 350 -15.64 -0.28 -18.93
C ILE A 350 -14.38 0.56 -19.18
N GLY A 351 -14.44 1.53 -20.08
CA GLY A 351 -13.32 2.43 -20.40
C GLY A 351 -12.89 3.22 -19.17
N ASN A 352 -13.84 3.76 -18.40
CA ASN A 352 -13.56 4.46 -17.15
C ASN A 352 -12.96 3.54 -16.08
N ALA A 353 -13.46 2.31 -15.98
CA ALA A 353 -12.91 1.33 -15.05
C ALA A 353 -11.44 1.01 -15.39
N ILE A 354 -11.15 0.90 -16.70
CA ILE A 354 -9.79 0.73 -17.24
C ILE A 354 -8.94 1.98 -16.95
N ASP A 355 -9.40 3.18 -17.29
CA ASP A 355 -8.65 4.43 -17.09
C ASP A 355 -8.31 4.67 -15.61
N TRP A 356 -9.19 4.22 -14.70
CA TRP A 356 -8.94 4.31 -13.27
C TRP A 356 -7.82 3.39 -12.78
N ILE A 357 -7.69 2.20 -13.36
CA ILE A 357 -6.71 1.19 -12.93
C ILE A 357 -5.40 1.27 -13.73
N LYS A 358 -5.43 1.80 -14.96
CA LYS A 358 -4.30 1.95 -15.88
C LYS A 358 -3.03 2.57 -15.27
N PRO A 359 -3.10 3.58 -14.38
CA PRO A 359 -1.91 4.15 -13.75
C PRO A 359 -1.28 3.28 -12.65
N ARG A 360 -1.90 2.15 -12.28
CA ARG A 360 -1.38 1.23 -11.26
C ARG A 360 -0.53 0.16 -11.94
N LYS A 361 0.56 -0.22 -11.29
CA LYS A 361 1.45 -1.31 -11.74
C LYS A 361 0.99 -2.66 -11.19
N GLY A 362 1.39 -3.73 -11.87
CA GLY A 362 1.18 -5.12 -11.44
C GLY A 362 -0.11 -5.77 -11.92
N PHE A 363 -0.54 -6.82 -11.22
CA PHE A 363 -1.73 -7.59 -11.59
C PHE A 363 -3.03 -6.94 -11.10
N ASN A 364 -3.87 -6.64 -12.07
CA ASN A 364 -5.12 -5.93 -11.88
C ASN A 364 -6.31 -6.79 -12.34
N ALA A 365 -7.49 -6.41 -11.90
CA ALA A 365 -8.70 -7.13 -12.18
C ALA A 365 -9.93 -6.22 -12.24
N ILE A 366 -10.92 -6.63 -13.01
CA ILE A 366 -12.24 -6.01 -13.08
C ILE A 366 -13.26 -7.06 -12.67
N VAL A 367 -13.97 -6.80 -11.57
CA VAL A 367 -15.15 -7.59 -11.16
C VAL A 367 -16.34 -7.06 -11.94
N VAL A 368 -17.08 -7.97 -12.58
CA VAL A 368 -18.17 -7.66 -13.49
C VAL A 368 -19.51 -8.04 -12.86
N TYR A 369 -20.47 -7.14 -12.92
CA TYR A 369 -21.83 -7.33 -12.42
C TYR A 369 -22.84 -7.13 -13.55
N TRP A 370 -23.82 -8.02 -13.66
CA TRP A 370 -24.92 -7.92 -14.64
C TRP A 370 -26.22 -7.57 -13.90
N VAL A 371 -26.42 -6.27 -13.72
CA VAL A 371 -27.35 -5.69 -12.75
C VAL A 371 -28.70 -5.42 -13.37
N ASP A 372 -29.78 -5.85 -12.71
CA ASP A 372 -31.14 -5.44 -13.04
C ASP A 372 -31.42 -4.03 -12.52
N VAL A 373 -31.48 -3.07 -13.44
CA VAL A 373 -31.57 -1.65 -13.10
C VAL A 373 -32.91 -1.31 -12.44
N GLU A 374 -34.01 -1.95 -12.87
CA GLU A 374 -35.32 -1.72 -12.26
C GLU A 374 -35.35 -2.24 -10.82
N LYS A 375 -34.69 -3.38 -10.56
CA LYS A 375 -34.64 -3.95 -9.22
C LYS A 375 -33.85 -3.05 -8.27
N ILE A 376 -32.68 -2.53 -8.66
CA ILE A 376 -31.95 -1.58 -7.81
C ILE A 376 -32.74 -0.28 -7.62
N GLN A 377 -33.45 0.20 -8.64
CA GLN A 377 -34.28 1.41 -8.58
C GLN A 377 -35.51 1.25 -7.68
N SER A 378 -35.98 0.01 -7.48
CA SER A 378 -37.06 -0.30 -6.53
C SER A 378 -36.65 -0.24 -5.05
N MET A 379 -35.33 -0.19 -4.77
CA MET A 379 -34.79 0.01 -3.42
C MET A 379 -34.64 1.50 -3.10
N LYS A 380 -33.97 1.89 -2.00
CA LYS A 380 -33.65 3.30 -1.74
C LYS A 380 -32.55 3.76 -2.68
N TYR A 381 -32.95 4.11 -3.89
CA TYR A 381 -32.09 4.55 -4.98
C TYR A 381 -32.19 6.05 -5.18
N ARG A 382 -31.04 6.73 -5.23
CA ARG A 382 -30.94 8.15 -5.61
C ARG A 382 -30.18 8.31 -6.92
N ASN A 383 -30.68 9.20 -7.77
CA ASN A 383 -30.06 9.53 -9.04
C ASN A 383 -29.70 11.01 -9.08
N LEU A 384 -28.47 11.31 -8.65
CA LEU A 384 -27.96 12.67 -8.57
C LEU A 384 -27.77 13.32 -9.95
N VAL A 385 -27.76 12.54 -11.03
CA VAL A 385 -27.72 13.06 -12.41
C VAL A 385 -29.03 13.77 -12.73
N THR A 386 -30.16 13.14 -12.44
CA THR A 386 -31.49 13.69 -12.75
C THR A 386 -31.98 14.71 -11.73
N GLU A 387 -31.43 14.68 -10.52
CA GLU A 387 -31.79 15.61 -9.44
C GLU A 387 -31.10 16.98 -9.55
N GLY A 388 -30.09 17.09 -10.42
CA GLY A 388 -29.45 18.35 -10.78
C GLY A 388 -28.11 18.62 -10.07
N ASP A 389 -27.34 19.52 -10.68
CA ASP A 389 -25.97 19.88 -10.29
C ASP A 389 -25.88 20.35 -8.82
N ASP A 390 -26.81 21.19 -8.37
CA ASP A 390 -26.79 21.73 -7.00
C ASP A 390 -26.91 20.64 -5.93
N VAL A 391 -27.73 19.62 -6.18
CA VAL A 391 -27.89 18.48 -5.26
C VAL A 391 -26.63 17.63 -5.28
N TRP A 392 -26.13 17.30 -6.47
CA TRP A 392 -24.89 16.54 -6.63
C TRP A 392 -23.72 17.22 -5.91
N LYS A 393 -23.48 18.53 -6.14
CA LYS A 393 -22.39 19.30 -5.50
C LYS A 393 -22.49 19.26 -3.98
N LYS A 394 -23.69 19.48 -3.42
CA LYS A 394 -23.92 19.40 -1.97
C LYS A 394 -23.54 18.04 -1.42
N VAL A 395 -23.98 16.95 -2.06
CA VAL A 395 -23.68 15.58 -1.64
C VAL A 395 -22.18 15.29 -1.70
N VAL A 396 -21.51 15.55 -2.82
CA VAL A 396 -20.10 15.20 -2.99
C VAL A 396 -19.19 16.03 -2.09
N VAL A 397 -19.47 17.33 -1.91
CA VAL A 397 -18.68 18.18 -1.01
C VAL A 397 -18.90 17.81 0.44
N ALA A 398 -20.14 17.58 0.88
CA ALA A 398 -20.41 17.09 2.23
C ALA A 398 -19.62 15.80 2.50
N SER A 399 -19.72 14.83 1.60
CA SER A 399 -19.06 13.53 1.72
C SER A 399 -17.54 13.64 1.80
N ARG A 400 -16.91 14.42 0.90
CA ARG A 400 -15.46 14.63 0.87
C ARG A 400 -14.93 15.44 2.05
N CYS A 401 -15.78 16.27 2.65
CA CYS A 401 -15.51 17.00 3.90
C CYS A 401 -15.89 16.19 5.14
N ALA A 402 -16.12 14.88 5.00
CA ALA A 402 -16.49 13.97 6.08
C ALA A 402 -17.75 14.43 6.85
N GLN A 403 -18.68 15.08 6.17
CA GLN A 403 -19.98 15.48 6.69
C GLN A 403 -21.05 14.50 6.25
N LYS A 404 -22.09 14.38 7.06
CA LYS A 404 -23.27 13.59 6.68
C LYS A 404 -24.01 14.27 5.53
N SER A 405 -24.52 13.46 4.62
CA SER A 405 -25.35 13.90 3.50
C SER A 405 -26.69 13.19 3.52
N GLU A 406 -27.67 13.75 2.82
CA GLU A 406 -29.00 13.14 2.68
C GLU A 406 -28.96 11.72 2.12
N VAL A 407 -27.91 11.37 1.35
CA VAL A 407 -27.78 10.07 0.71
C VAL A 407 -27.15 8.99 1.59
N ASP A 408 -26.75 9.28 2.82
CA ASP A 408 -26.04 8.33 3.71
C ASP A 408 -26.88 7.12 4.13
N LYS A 409 -28.21 7.19 3.97
CA LYS A 409 -29.15 6.11 4.31
C LYS A 409 -29.73 5.39 3.09
N ASP A 410 -29.31 5.78 1.89
CA ASP A 410 -29.73 5.14 0.65
C ASP A 410 -28.97 3.84 0.44
N ASP A 411 -29.61 2.91 -0.26
CA ASP A 411 -29.05 1.62 -0.65
C ASP A 411 -28.07 1.79 -1.81
N PHE A 412 -28.48 2.63 -2.78
CA PHE A 412 -27.74 2.92 -4.00
C PHE A 412 -27.74 4.41 -4.32
N VAL A 413 -26.60 4.94 -4.77
CA VAL A 413 -26.48 6.33 -5.24
C VAL A 413 -25.76 6.35 -6.57
N TYR A 414 -26.41 6.89 -7.59
CA TYR A 414 -25.85 7.05 -8.92
C TYR A 414 -25.54 8.53 -9.20
N GLY A 415 -24.35 8.81 -9.73
CA GLY A 415 -23.95 10.19 -10.00
C GLY A 415 -22.57 10.31 -10.65
N TYR A 416 -22.17 11.55 -10.90
CA TYR A 416 -20.85 11.86 -11.44
C TYR A 416 -19.74 11.68 -10.41
N GLN A 417 -18.57 11.22 -10.87
CA GLN A 417 -17.35 11.21 -10.08
C GLN A 417 -16.77 12.62 -9.94
N LEU A 418 -16.31 12.95 -8.73
CA LEU A 418 -15.66 14.23 -8.47
C LEU A 418 -14.22 14.22 -9.05
N SER A 419 -13.89 15.21 -9.87
CA SER A 419 -12.58 15.31 -10.54
C SER A 419 -11.50 15.98 -9.70
N ASN A 420 -11.89 16.85 -8.75
CA ASN A 420 -10.97 17.62 -7.93
C ASN A 420 -11.06 17.34 -6.41
N PRO A 421 -11.11 16.08 -5.94
CA PRO A 421 -11.30 15.75 -4.52
C PRO A 421 -10.23 16.33 -3.59
N ARG A 422 -8.98 16.49 -4.08
CA ARG A 422 -7.88 17.08 -3.30
C ARG A 422 -8.08 18.58 -3.05
N GLN A 423 -8.58 19.30 -4.06
CA GLN A 423 -8.86 20.73 -3.95
C GLN A 423 -9.98 20.98 -2.94
N ILE A 424 -11.08 20.24 -3.04
CA ILE A 424 -12.20 20.33 -2.08
C ILE A 424 -11.72 20.14 -0.65
N ARG A 425 -10.87 19.12 -0.43
CA ARG A 425 -10.32 18.87 0.90
C ARG A 425 -9.42 20.01 1.40
N SER A 426 -8.55 20.53 0.55
CA SER A 426 -7.65 21.66 0.91
C SER A 426 -8.47 22.90 1.27
N GLU A 427 -9.42 23.29 0.42
CA GLU A 427 -10.22 24.50 0.66
C GLU A 427 -11.08 24.39 1.92
N TRP A 428 -11.55 23.20 2.27
CA TRP A 428 -12.23 22.95 3.54
C TRP A 428 -11.29 23.04 4.74
N GLU A 429 -10.08 22.50 4.63
CA GLU A 429 -9.08 22.54 5.70
C GLU A 429 -8.59 23.98 5.98
N ASP A 430 -8.44 24.80 4.93
CA ASP A 430 -7.98 26.19 5.01
C ASP A 430 -9.04 27.14 5.59
N ARG A 431 -10.34 26.82 5.45
CA ARG A 431 -11.46 27.66 5.91
C ARG A 431 -11.94 27.36 7.33
N GLY A 432 -11.16 26.58 8.09
CA GLY A 432 -11.44 26.25 9.48
C GLY A 432 -12.45 25.11 9.62
N ARG A 433 -11.94 23.94 10.02
CA ARG A 433 -12.75 22.76 10.41
C ARG A 433 -13.71 23.03 11.57
N GLU A 434 -13.44 24.07 12.36
CA GLU A 434 -14.12 24.39 13.62
C GLU A 434 -15.37 25.25 13.44
N VAL A 435 -15.58 25.82 12.24
CA VAL A 435 -16.78 26.60 11.94
C VAL A 435 -17.85 25.66 11.37
N GLU A 436 -18.96 25.51 12.11
CA GLU A 436 -20.10 24.72 11.67
C GLU A 436 -20.58 25.18 10.28
N PHE A 437 -20.87 24.23 9.39
CA PHE A 437 -21.26 24.48 8.00
C PHE A 437 -20.21 25.13 7.08
N SER A 438 -18.95 25.32 7.50
CA SER A 438 -17.90 25.92 6.64
C SER A 438 -17.66 25.17 5.32
N TRP A 439 -17.93 23.87 5.29
CA TRP A 439 -17.85 23.03 4.09
C TRP A 439 -18.79 23.50 2.97
N GLN A 440 -19.92 24.15 3.29
CA GLN A 440 -20.88 24.62 2.29
C GLN A 440 -20.26 25.70 1.39
N ASN A 441 -19.30 26.46 1.90
CA ASN A 441 -18.59 27.47 1.13
C ASN A 441 -17.67 26.89 0.04
N VAL A 442 -17.45 25.57 0.06
CA VAL A 442 -16.63 24.82 -0.90
C VAL A 442 -17.48 24.21 -2.02
N ILE A 443 -18.82 24.19 -1.88
CA ILE A 443 -19.76 23.68 -2.89
C ILE A 443 -19.48 24.22 -4.30
N PRO A 444 -19.24 25.53 -4.51
CA PRO A 444 -18.97 26.07 -5.85
C PRO A 444 -17.70 25.52 -6.51
N SER A 445 -16.76 24.99 -5.73
CA SER A 445 -15.49 24.47 -6.23
C SER A 445 -15.61 23.04 -6.78
N ALA A 446 -16.71 22.33 -6.53
CA ALA A 446 -16.89 20.95 -7.00
C ALA A 446 -17.03 20.89 -8.53
N ARG A 447 -16.26 19.97 -9.14
CA ARG A 447 -16.24 19.74 -10.58
C ARG A 447 -16.29 18.24 -10.84
N TRP A 448 -17.12 17.82 -11.79
CA TRP A 448 -17.02 16.46 -12.35
C TRP A 448 -15.92 16.41 -13.41
N PHE A 449 -15.69 15.24 -14.00
CA PHE A 449 -14.77 15.07 -15.12
C PHE A 449 -15.41 15.52 -16.43
N GLU A 450 -14.66 16.29 -17.23
CA GLU A 450 -15.04 16.67 -18.59
C GLU A 450 -14.14 15.95 -19.61
N PRO A 451 -14.70 15.38 -20.71
CA PRO A 451 -16.12 15.22 -20.99
C PRO A 451 -16.82 14.29 -19.96
N ILE A 452 -18.14 14.44 -19.80
CA ILE A 452 -18.96 13.62 -18.88
C ILE A 452 -18.90 12.14 -19.25
N ARG A 453 -17.85 11.47 -18.81
CA ARG A 453 -17.65 10.02 -18.99
C ARG A 453 -17.77 9.29 -17.66
N HIS A 454 -17.28 9.89 -16.58
CA HIS A 454 -17.09 9.21 -15.28
C HIS A 454 -18.35 9.21 -14.39
N LEU A 455 -19.31 8.36 -14.72
CA LEU A 455 -20.44 8.02 -13.86
C LEU A 455 -20.08 6.86 -12.93
N GLN A 456 -20.70 6.82 -11.75
CA GLN A 456 -20.48 5.75 -10.78
C GLN A 456 -21.76 5.44 -10.00
N LEU A 457 -21.90 4.17 -9.62
CA LEU A 457 -22.93 3.66 -8.73
C LEU A 457 -22.26 3.27 -7.41
N ALA A 458 -22.66 3.91 -6.31
CA ALA A 458 -22.28 3.50 -4.96
C ALA A 458 -23.29 2.51 -4.39
N VAL A 459 -22.79 1.40 -3.85
CA VAL A 459 -23.51 0.42 -3.04
C VAL A 459 -23.18 0.70 -1.57
N LYS A 460 -24.20 0.89 -0.74
CA LYS A 460 -24.02 1.57 0.56
C LYS A 460 -24.52 0.81 1.78
N THR A 461 -25.47 -0.11 1.61
CA THR A 461 -26.09 -0.85 2.72
C THR A 461 -25.83 -2.36 2.60
N PRO A 462 -25.93 -3.12 3.70
CA PRO A 462 -25.84 -4.58 3.66
C PRO A 462 -26.84 -5.22 2.70
N ASP A 463 -28.09 -4.74 2.68
CA ASP A 463 -29.14 -5.25 1.78
C ASP A 463 -28.79 -5.00 0.31
N ALA A 464 -28.25 -3.81 0.00
CA ALA A 464 -27.76 -3.47 -1.34
C ALA A 464 -26.56 -4.36 -1.76
N VAL A 465 -25.68 -4.68 -0.81
CA VAL A 465 -24.55 -5.59 -1.03
C VAL A 465 -25.02 -7.01 -1.34
N GLU A 466 -25.96 -7.54 -0.57
CA GLU A 466 -26.51 -8.88 -0.81
C GLU A 466 -27.12 -8.98 -2.21
N LEU A 467 -27.90 -7.97 -2.61
CA LEU A 467 -28.44 -7.90 -3.96
C LEU A 467 -27.33 -7.81 -5.01
N MET A 468 -26.33 -6.94 -4.82
CA MET A 468 -25.26 -6.74 -5.79
C MET A 468 -24.38 -7.98 -5.95
N ASP A 469 -24.05 -8.68 -4.87
CA ASP A 469 -23.29 -9.93 -4.92
C ASP A 469 -24.03 -11.00 -5.74
N SER A 470 -25.36 -11.01 -5.72
CA SER A 470 -26.18 -11.90 -6.57
C SER A 470 -26.04 -11.62 -8.07
N TYR A 471 -25.63 -10.40 -8.44
CA TYR A 471 -25.39 -9.99 -9.82
C TYR A 471 -23.96 -10.21 -10.31
N CYS A 472 -23.04 -10.71 -9.48
CA CYS A 472 -21.66 -10.96 -9.90
C CYS A 472 -21.59 -12.06 -10.98
N VAL A 473 -21.11 -11.69 -12.17
CA VAL A 473 -20.99 -12.61 -13.31
C VAL A 473 -19.58 -13.15 -13.52
N GLY A 474 -18.56 -12.49 -12.99
CA GLY A 474 -17.20 -13.01 -13.04
C GLY A 474 -16.11 -11.95 -12.82
N VAL A 475 -14.87 -12.38 -12.97
CA VAL A 475 -13.68 -11.53 -12.84
C VAL A 475 -12.84 -11.60 -14.12
N ILE A 476 -12.43 -10.43 -14.61
CA ILE A 476 -11.50 -10.28 -15.72
C ILE A 476 -10.14 -9.87 -15.14
N TYR A 477 -9.11 -10.70 -15.35
CA TYR A 477 -7.74 -10.43 -14.91
C TYR A 477 -6.88 -9.93 -16.07
N PHE A 478 -5.95 -9.03 -15.78
CA PHE A 478 -4.97 -8.49 -16.74
C PHE A 478 -3.73 -7.94 -16.02
N HIS A 479 -2.63 -7.86 -16.75
CA HIS A 479 -1.37 -7.29 -16.27
C HIS A 479 -1.20 -5.87 -16.80
N THR A 480 -0.54 -5.02 -16.01
CA THR A 480 -0.16 -3.65 -16.39
C THR A 480 1.34 -3.47 -16.26
N ASP A 481 1.96 -3.02 -17.34
CA ASP A 481 3.40 -2.77 -17.44
C ASP A 481 3.90 -1.61 -16.53
#